data_AF-A0A0R1GK08-F1
#
_entry.id   AF-A0A0R1GK08-F1
#
_cell.length_a   1.000
_cell.length_b   1.000
_cell.length_c   1.000
_cell.angle_alpha   90.00
_cell.angle_beta   90.00
_cell.angle_gamma   90.00
#
_symmetry.space_group_name_H-M   'P 1'
#
loop_
_entity.id
_entity.type
_entity.pdbx_description
1 polymer ?
#
loop_
_entity_poly.entity_id
_entity_poly.type
_entity_poly.pdbx_seq_one_letter_code
_entity_poly.pdbx_strand_id
1 'polypeptide(L)' 'MSQKDLASLTGVAQSTLSDIEHNRYEPKSSIIAAFARALNTTTDELIGTQEVAK' A
#
# COMPACT_ATOMS: atom_id res chain seq x y z
N MET A 1 2.45 -12.73 2.57
CA MET A 1 3.17 -11.78 3.45
C MET A 1 2.18 -11.28 4.48
N SER A 2 2.55 -11.17 5.76
CA SER A 2 1.69 -10.61 6.81
C SER A 2 1.81 -9.08 6.91
N GLN A 3 0.87 -8.41 7.59
CA GLN A 3 0.97 -6.98 7.89
C GLN A 3 2.24 -6.62 8.67
N LYS A 4 2.68 -7.51 9.57
CA LYS A 4 3.91 -7.32 10.36
C LYS A 4 5.15 -7.34 9.46
N ASP A 5 5.17 -8.22 8.47
CA ASP A 5 6.27 -8.32 7.52
C ASP A 5 6.32 -7.05 6.64
N LEU A 6 5.16 -6.62 6.12
CA LEU A 6 5.08 -5.42 5.28
C LEU A 6 5.44 -4.14 6.05
N ALA A 7 5.00 -4.02 7.31
CA ALA A 7 5.40 -2.94 8.20
C ALA A 7 6.92 -2.88 8.38
N SER A 8 7.56 -4.04 8.57
CA SER A 8 9.02 -4.14 8.72
C SER A 8 9.76 -3.75 7.44
N LEU A 9 9.22 -4.09 6.26
CA LEU A 9 9.82 -3.77 4.97
C LEU A 9 9.67 -2.29 4.57
N THR A 10 8.57 -1.65 4.98
CA THR A 10 8.19 -0.32 4.51
C THR A 10 8.47 0.79 5.53
N GLY A 11 8.71 0.41 6.80
CA GLY A 11 8.81 1.36 7.91
C GLY A 11 7.47 1.98 8.30
N VAL A 12 6.35 1.53 7.71
CA VAL A 12 5.01 1.99 8.05
C VAL A 12 4.50 1.15 9.23
N ALA A 13 3.90 1.80 10.23
CA ALA A 13 3.40 1.10 11.40
C ALA A 13 2.30 0.08 11.02
N GLN A 14 2.31 -1.09 11.66
CA GLN A 14 1.30 -2.12 11.42
C GLN A 14 -0.14 -1.61 11.67
N SER A 15 -0.32 -0.73 12.66
CA SER A 15 -1.60 -0.07 12.93
C SER A 15 -2.06 0.78 11.74
N THR A 16 -1.15 1.51 11.09
CA THR A 16 -1.44 2.28 9.89
C THR A 16 -1.84 1.38 8.74
N LEU A 17 -1.18 0.23 8.53
CA LEU A 17 -1.62 -0.76 7.53
C LEU A 17 -3.05 -1.23 7.81
N SER A 18 -3.35 -1.57 9.08
CA SER A 18 -4.70 -1.96 9.48
C SER A 18 -5.71 -0.85 9.22
N ASP A 19 -5.37 0.42 9.49
CA ASP A 19 -6.28 1.54 9.20
C ASP A 19 -6.53 1.70 7.69
N ILE A 20 -5.51 1.48 6.84
CA ILE A 20 -5.65 1.49 5.38
C ILE A 20 -6.57 0.36 4.92
N GLU A 21 -6.32 -0.88 5.35
CA GLU A 21 -7.11 -2.05 4.92
C GLU A 21 -8.58 -1.99 5.36
N HIS A 22 -8.87 -1.29 6.47
CA HIS A 22 -10.22 -1.09 6.97
C HIS A 22 -10.87 0.23 6.48
N ASN A 23 -10.26 0.92 5.50
CA ASN A 23 -10.76 2.21 4.96
C ASN A 23 -10.90 3.32 6.00
N ARG A 24 -10.11 3.27 7.08
CA ARG A 24 -10.08 4.29 8.14
C ARG A 24 -9.01 5.36 7.90
N TYR A 25 -8.08 5.10 6.99
CA TYR A 25 -7.01 6.03 6.62
C TYR A 25 -6.69 5.94 5.13
N GLU A 26 -6.70 7.09 4.46
CA GLU A 26 -6.24 7.21 3.07
C GLU A 26 -4.71 7.43 3.07
N PRO A 27 -3.92 6.51 2.48
CA PRO A 27 -2.47 6.63 2.47
C PRO A 27 -1.98 7.77 1.59
N LYS A 28 -0.98 8.52 2.06
CA LYS A 28 -0.28 9.50 1.23
C LYS A 28 0.56 8.81 0.15
N SER A 29 0.87 9.54 -0.92
CA SER A 29 1.70 9.03 -2.04
C SER A 29 3.04 8.41 -1.61
N SER A 30 3.66 8.92 -0.54
CA SER A 30 4.90 8.34 0.02
C SER A 30 4.71 6.92 0.58
N ILE A 31 3.56 6.63 1.20
CA ILE A 31 3.21 5.30 1.73
C ILE A 31 2.91 4.37 0.57
N ILE A 32 2.15 4.82 -0.42
CA ILE A 32 1.82 4.05 -1.62
C ILE A 32 3.11 3.64 -2.37
N ALA A 33 4.04 4.58 -2.55
CA ALA A 33 5.34 4.29 -3.18
C ALA A 33 6.20 3.33 -2.35
N ALA A 34 6.14 3.39 -1.01
CA ALA A 34 6.82 2.43 -0.14
C ALA A 34 6.24 1.02 -0.30
N PHE A 35 4.92 0.90 -0.35
CA PHE A 35 4.22 -0.36 -0.58
C PHE A 35 4.55 -0.95 -1.95
N ALA A 36 4.53 -0.13 -3.01
CA ALA A 36 4.86 -0.56 -4.37
C ALA A 36 6.25 -1.22 -4.43
N ARG A 37 7.27 -0.56 -3.84
CA ARG A 37 8.64 -1.10 -3.77
C ARG A 37 8.72 -2.40 -2.96
N ALA A 38 8.06 -2.46 -1.80
CA ALA A 38 8.11 -3.63 -0.92
C ALA A 38 7.37 -4.85 -1.50
N LEU A 39 6.31 -4.60 -2.27
CA LEU A 39 5.50 -5.62 -2.93
C LEU A 39 5.99 -5.98 -4.34
N ASN A 40 7.03 -5.29 -4.82
CA ASN A 40 7.55 -5.44 -6.18
C ASN A 40 6.47 -5.26 -7.26
N THR A 41 5.69 -4.19 -7.11
CA THR A 41 4.54 -3.80 -7.96
C THR A 41 4.62 -2.31 -8.27
N THR A 42 3.71 -1.78 -9.07
CA THR A 42 3.61 -0.35 -9.36
C THR A 42 2.59 0.36 -8.48
N THR A 43 2.67 1.69 -8.40
CA THR A 43 1.66 2.49 -7.70
C THR A 43 0.30 2.40 -8.40
N ASP A 44 0.28 2.26 -9.73
CA ASP A 44 -0.94 2.13 -10.54
C ASP A 44 -1.70 0.83 -10.21
N GLU A 45 -0.97 -0.28 -10.08
CA GLU A 45 -1.54 -1.57 -9.66
C GLU A 45 -2.13 -1.51 -8.24
N LEU A 46 -1.53 -0.73 -7.33
CA LEU A 46 -2.02 -0.58 -5.95
C LEU A 46 -3.27 0.30 -5.83
N ILE A 47 -3.35 1.37 -6.63
CA ILE A 47 -4.47 2.32 -6.58
C ILE A 47 -5.67 1.80 -7.41
N GLY A 48 -5.46 0.76 -8.21
CA GLY A 48 -6.50 0.19 -9.06
C GLY A 48 -6.80 1.06 -10.28
N THR A 49 -5.83 1.85 -10.75
CA THR A 49 -5.89 2.51 -12.07
C THR A 49 -5.66 1.49 -13.18
N GLN A 50 -6.47 0.42 -13.20
CA GLN A 50 -6.69 -0.32 -14.44
C GLN A 50 -7.43 0.63 -15.36
N GLU A 51 -6.78 1.16 -16.40
CA GLU A 51 -7.48 1.79 -17.50
C GLU A 51 -8.60 0.84 -17.94
N VAL A 52 -9.84 1.30 -17.82
CA VAL A 52 -10.95 0.71 -18.55
C VAL A 52 -10.60 0.92 -20.02
N ALA A 53 -10.06 -0.12 -20.66
CA ALA A 53 -9.94 -0.16 -22.11
C ALA A 53 -11.33 0.16 -22.68
N LYS A 54 -11.42 1.33 -23.31
CA LYS A 54 -12.65 1.94 -23.80
C LYS A 54 -13.13 1.28 -25.08
#